data_AF-A0A7K3WIZ5-F1
#
_entry.id   AF-A0A7K3WIZ5-F1
#
_cell.length_a   1.000
_cell.length_b   1.000
_cell.length_c   1.000
_cell.angle_alpha   90.00
_cell.angle_beta   90.00
_cell.angle_gamma   90.00
#
_symmetry.space_group_name_H-M   'P 1'
#
loop_
_entity.id
_entity.type
_entity.pdbx_description
1 polymer ?
#
loop_
_entity_poly.entity_id
_entity_poly.type
_entity_poly.pdbx_seq_one_letter_code
_entity_poly.pdbx_strand_id
1 'polypeptide(L)'
;MSLRARLEARRAAADARPYDMRAARAEHGGPRWVLVVAYGVTAALAAGLGAFLDPSLVVLAIWSCVVGAAVALRARRLFVRRHGAADPADAGPLPVTERPTYDPQVTGRLVLHRPTSRLLHRPRSYRVLVDGVKAAEMWHGEPTKLTLPAGRHDVRVMIDRVGSATVPVDVPDGETTHVVVEPIASGLEASLAEVAGQPVFTLTVGRPRVTRYR
;
A
#
# COMPACT_ATOMS: atom_id res chain seq x y z
N MET A 1 9.62 17.21 -30.85
CA MET A 1 9.58 17.71 -29.45
C MET A 1 11.01 17.75 -28.90
N SER A 2 11.50 18.92 -28.50
CA SER A 2 12.91 19.12 -28.13
C SER A 2 13.24 18.58 -26.73
N LEU A 3 14.51 18.23 -26.49
CA LEU A 3 15.02 17.77 -25.18
C LEU A 3 14.70 18.79 -24.07
N ARG A 4 14.75 20.08 -24.41
CA ARG A 4 14.42 21.19 -23.51
C ARG A 4 12.96 21.17 -23.07
N ALA A 5 12.01 20.94 -23.98
CA ALA A 5 10.60 20.81 -23.65
C ALA A 5 10.31 19.59 -22.74
N ARG A 6 11.04 18.49 -22.90
CA ARG A 6 10.96 17.32 -21.99
C ARG A 6 11.48 17.63 -20.58
N LEU A 7 12.54 18.42 -20.48
CA LEU A 7 13.10 18.82 -19.18
C LEU A 7 12.22 19.83 -18.45
N GLU A 8 11.62 20.78 -19.17
CA GLU A 8 10.69 21.76 -18.60
C GLU A 8 9.39 21.09 -18.12
N ALA A 9 8.83 20.15 -18.88
CA ALA A 9 7.67 19.37 -18.45
C ALA A 9 7.97 18.51 -17.21
N ARG A 10 9.17 17.92 -17.11
CA ARG A 10 9.60 17.17 -15.91
C ARG A 10 9.79 18.06 -14.69
N ARG A 11 10.30 19.29 -14.87
CA ARG A 11 10.43 20.28 -13.78
C ARG A 11 9.05 20.72 -13.26
N ALA A 12 8.13 21.07 -14.16
CA ALA A 12 6.78 21.47 -13.79
C ALA A 12 6.01 20.35 -13.07
N ALA A 13 6.19 19.09 -13.46
CA ALA A 13 5.58 17.94 -12.80
C ALA A 13 6.18 17.64 -11.40
N ALA A 14 7.44 18.00 -11.16
CA ALA A 14 8.11 17.84 -9.87
C ALA A 14 7.68 18.94 -8.86
N ASP A 15 7.45 20.16 -9.32
CA ASP A 15 7.04 21.27 -8.46
C ASP A 15 5.55 21.22 -8.06
N ALA A 16 4.71 20.50 -8.81
CA ALA A 16 3.26 20.42 -8.59
C ALA A 16 2.81 19.47 -7.44
N ARG A 17 3.73 18.88 -6.67
CA ARG A 17 3.37 18.01 -5.54
C ARG A 17 4.08 18.45 -4.26
N PRO A 18 3.50 19.33 -3.45
CA PRO A 18 3.90 19.46 -2.06
C PRO A 18 3.51 18.18 -1.33
N TYR A 19 4.40 17.19 -1.37
CA TYR A 19 4.28 15.98 -0.57
C TYR A 19 4.51 16.39 0.88
N ASP A 20 3.43 16.45 1.68
CA ASP A 20 3.53 16.74 3.10
C ASP A 20 4.19 15.57 3.84
N MET A 21 5.52 15.64 3.91
CA MET A 21 6.38 14.71 4.65
C MET A 21 6.05 14.67 6.14
N ARG A 22 5.31 15.63 6.70
CA ARG A 22 4.93 15.63 8.13
C ARG A 22 3.72 14.71 8.37
N ALA A 23 2.75 14.67 7.46
CA ALA A 23 1.63 13.73 7.52
C ALA A 23 2.09 12.26 7.40
N ALA A 24 3.01 11.98 6.48
CA ALA A 24 3.59 10.63 6.30
C ALA A 24 4.43 10.15 7.52
N ARG A 25 4.86 11.05 8.40
CA ARG A 25 5.67 10.73 9.58
C ARG A 25 4.85 10.31 10.80
N ALA A 26 3.58 10.73 10.87
CA ALA A 26 2.68 10.41 11.99
C ALA A 26 2.07 9.01 11.87
N GLU A 27 1.88 8.47 10.65
CA GLU A 27 1.16 7.22 10.40
C GLU A 27 2.04 5.94 10.42
N HIS A 28 3.34 6.07 10.67
CA HIS A 28 4.27 4.93 10.75
C HIS A 28 4.55 4.44 12.18
N GLY A 29 3.71 4.84 13.15
CA GLY A 29 3.74 4.42 14.56
C GLY A 29 3.30 2.97 14.84
N GLY A 30 3.37 2.07 13.86
CA GLY A 30 3.15 0.63 14.07
C GLY A 30 4.34 -0.06 14.78
N PRO A 31 4.17 -1.31 15.26
CA PRO A 31 4.97 -2.01 16.30
C PRO A 31 6.46 -2.27 16.02
N ARG A 32 7.05 -1.61 15.02
CA ARG A 32 8.48 -1.70 14.69
C ARG A 32 9.37 -1.11 15.78
N TRP A 33 8.91 -0.09 16.50
CA TRP A 33 9.61 0.45 17.66
C TRP A 33 9.64 -0.52 18.83
N VAL A 34 8.59 -1.36 19.00
CA VAL A 34 8.53 -2.38 20.05
C VAL A 34 9.63 -3.43 19.87
N LEU A 35 9.91 -3.85 18.63
CA LEU A 35 11.03 -4.77 18.35
C LEU A 35 12.40 -4.13 18.60
N VAL A 36 12.57 -2.86 18.24
CA VAL A 36 13.84 -2.12 18.50
C VAL A 36 14.04 -1.90 19.99
N VAL A 37 12.98 -1.55 20.74
CA VAL A 37 13.02 -1.36 22.19
C VAL A 37 13.22 -2.70 22.90
N ALA A 38 12.51 -3.76 22.52
CA ALA A 38 12.71 -5.09 23.09
C ALA A 38 14.15 -5.57 22.87
N TYR A 39 14.70 -5.43 21.67
CA TYR A 39 16.08 -5.82 21.38
C TYR A 39 17.10 -4.97 22.15
N GLY A 40 16.87 -3.65 22.25
CA GLY A 40 17.70 -2.74 23.04
C GLY A 40 17.69 -3.06 24.54
N VAL A 41 16.52 -3.38 25.11
CA VAL A 41 16.38 -3.80 26.52
C VAL A 41 17.07 -5.14 26.77
N THR A 42 16.94 -6.10 25.84
CA THR A 42 17.61 -7.40 25.99
C THR A 42 19.14 -7.25 25.91
N ALA A 43 19.64 -6.38 25.02
CA ALA A 43 21.07 -6.08 24.92
C ALA A 43 21.60 -5.32 26.15
N ALA A 44 20.84 -4.39 26.70
CA ALA A 44 21.20 -3.66 27.93
C ALA A 44 21.23 -4.59 29.16
N LEU A 45 20.26 -5.50 29.28
CA LEU A 45 20.24 -6.52 30.34
C LEU A 45 21.41 -7.50 30.21
N ALA A 46 21.74 -7.94 28.99
CA ALA A 46 22.90 -8.79 28.74
C ALA A 46 24.23 -8.09 29.04
N ALA A 47 24.36 -6.80 28.73
CA ALA A 47 25.56 -6.01 29.05
C ALA A 47 25.71 -5.77 30.57
N GLY A 48 24.60 -5.55 31.28
CA GLY A 48 24.60 -5.41 32.74
C GLY A 48 24.98 -6.69 33.48
N LEU A 49 24.56 -7.86 32.97
CA LEU A 49 24.94 -9.18 33.51
C LEU A 49 26.35 -9.61 33.07
N GLY A 50 26.80 -9.21 31.88
CA GLY A 50 28.11 -9.57 31.31
C GLY A 50 29.30 -8.82 31.91
N ALA A 51 29.09 -7.73 32.66
CA ALA A 51 30.17 -7.04 33.36
C ALA A 51 30.88 -7.90 34.42
N PHE A 52 30.33 -9.08 34.75
CA PHE A 52 30.93 -10.09 35.64
C PHE A 52 31.47 -11.34 34.92
N LEU A 53 31.21 -11.52 33.62
CA LEU A 53 31.52 -12.76 32.89
C LEU A 53 32.07 -12.45 31.49
N ASP A 54 33.32 -12.83 31.29
CA ASP A 54 34.06 -13.00 30.03
C ASP A 54 33.87 -11.90 28.93
N PRO A 55 34.90 -11.08 28.65
CA PRO A 55 34.84 -10.01 27.64
C PRO A 55 34.47 -10.49 26.23
N SER A 56 34.64 -11.78 25.91
CA SER A 56 34.23 -12.34 24.62
C SER A 56 32.71 -12.27 24.38
N LEU A 57 31.89 -12.35 25.44
CA LEU A 57 30.42 -12.25 25.34
C LEU A 57 29.95 -10.84 24.96
N VAL A 58 30.64 -9.80 25.45
CA VAL A 58 30.34 -8.40 25.11
C VAL A 58 30.59 -8.15 23.62
N VAL A 59 31.69 -8.67 23.08
CA VAL A 59 32.01 -8.54 21.65
C VAL A 59 30.95 -9.23 20.78
N LEU A 60 30.48 -10.41 21.17
CA LEU A 60 29.41 -11.13 20.46
C LEU A 60 28.06 -10.37 20.49
N ALA A 61 27.71 -9.76 21.63
CA ALA A 61 26.50 -8.96 21.76
C ALA A 61 26.53 -7.69 20.89
N ILE A 62 27.67 -7.00 20.82
CA ILE A 62 27.84 -5.86 19.93
C ILE A 62 27.73 -6.30 18.46
N TRP A 63 28.38 -7.41 18.10
CA TRP A 63 28.32 -7.96 16.74
C TRP A 63 26.89 -8.35 16.33
N SER A 64 26.11 -8.96 17.21
CA SER A 64 24.72 -9.34 16.92
C SER A 64 23.85 -8.09 16.67
N CYS A 65 24.02 -7.03 17.46
CA CYS A 65 23.36 -5.73 17.25
C CYS A 65 23.73 -5.10 15.91
N VAL A 66 25.02 -5.10 15.54
CA VAL A 66 25.49 -4.54 14.25
C VAL A 66 24.91 -5.34 13.07
N VAL A 67 24.94 -6.67 13.13
CA VAL A 67 24.35 -7.54 12.10
C VAL A 67 22.84 -7.32 12.00
N GLY A 68 22.14 -7.27 13.14
CA GLY A 68 20.70 -7.00 13.19
C GLY A 68 20.34 -5.66 12.56
N ALA A 69 21.08 -4.59 12.89
CA ALA A 69 20.90 -3.27 12.30
C ALA A 69 21.19 -3.26 10.79
N ALA A 70 22.26 -3.93 10.34
CA ALA A 70 22.60 -4.04 8.93
C ALA A 70 21.52 -4.78 8.11
N VAL A 71 20.99 -5.89 8.65
CA VAL A 71 19.89 -6.65 8.04
C VAL A 71 18.63 -5.78 7.95
N ALA A 72 18.28 -5.07 9.02
CA ALA A 72 17.12 -4.16 9.04
C ALA A 72 17.27 -3.02 8.01
N LEU A 73 18.45 -2.42 7.90
CA LEU A 73 18.76 -1.38 6.91
C LEU A 73 18.70 -1.91 5.48
N ARG A 74 19.23 -3.12 5.23
CA ARG A 74 19.17 -3.78 3.92
C ARG A 74 17.73 -4.10 3.53
N ALA A 75 16.92 -4.63 4.45
CA ALA A 75 15.50 -4.88 4.24
C ALA A 75 14.75 -3.58 3.91
N ARG A 76 15.03 -2.48 4.62
CA ARG A 76 14.47 -1.16 4.33
C ARG A 76 14.86 -0.65 2.95
N ARG A 77 16.14 -0.77 2.55
CA ARG A 77 16.60 -0.37 1.22
C ARG A 77 15.93 -1.17 0.10
N LEU A 78 15.77 -2.48 0.28
CA LEU A 78 15.07 -3.33 -0.68
C LEU A 78 13.58 -3.00 -0.78
N PHE A 79 12.94 -2.70 0.35
CA PHE A 79 11.56 -2.24 0.39
C PHE A 79 11.38 -0.92 -0.38
N VAL A 80 12.22 0.09 -0.10
CA VAL A 80 12.20 1.37 -0.81
C VAL A 80 12.52 1.20 -2.29
N ARG A 81 13.43 0.30 -2.69
CA ARG A 81 13.69 0.04 -4.13
C ARG A 81 12.55 -0.67 -4.84
N ARG A 82 11.80 -1.54 -4.14
CA ARG A 82 10.66 -2.28 -4.72
C ARG A 82 9.36 -1.48 -4.73
N HIS A 83 9.24 -0.47 -3.86
CA HIS A 83 8.01 0.32 -3.72
C HIS A 83 8.19 1.80 -4.02
N GLY A 84 9.42 2.28 -4.06
CA GLY A 84 9.77 3.56 -4.65
C GLY A 84 9.38 3.51 -6.11
N ALA A 85 8.25 4.16 -6.38
CA ALA A 85 7.69 4.51 -7.67
C ALA A 85 8.33 3.76 -8.84
N ALA A 86 7.63 2.74 -9.36
CA ALA A 86 7.71 2.52 -10.79
C ALA A 86 7.51 3.88 -11.43
N ASP A 87 8.54 4.37 -12.14
CA ASP A 87 8.48 5.67 -12.79
C ASP A 87 7.21 5.62 -13.65
N PRO A 88 6.23 6.52 -13.46
CA PRO A 88 5.05 6.54 -14.30
C PRO A 88 5.40 6.67 -15.79
N ALA A 89 6.65 7.02 -16.12
CA ALA A 89 7.19 6.99 -17.47
C ALA A 89 7.46 5.57 -18.04
N ASP A 90 7.63 4.53 -17.22
CA ASP A 90 7.89 3.14 -17.66
C ASP A 90 6.62 2.32 -17.87
N ALA A 91 5.48 2.80 -17.34
CA ALA A 91 4.18 2.31 -17.79
C ALA A 91 3.95 2.90 -19.19
N GLY A 92 4.31 2.14 -20.23
CA GLY A 92 3.99 2.48 -21.61
C GLY A 92 2.53 2.97 -21.70
N PRO A 93 2.23 3.90 -22.64
CA PRO A 93 0.91 4.53 -22.71
C PRO A 93 -0.16 3.46 -22.67
N LEU A 94 -0.90 3.41 -21.55
CA LEU A 94 -2.06 2.54 -21.47
C LEU A 94 -2.95 2.90 -22.66
N PRO A 95 -3.55 1.90 -23.33
CA PRO A 95 -4.51 2.18 -24.38
C PRO A 95 -5.52 3.18 -23.81
N VAL A 96 -5.58 4.35 -24.43
CA VAL A 96 -6.52 5.40 -24.05
C VAL A 96 -7.88 4.90 -24.49
N THR A 97 -8.50 4.06 -23.67
CA THR A 97 -9.95 3.89 -23.72
C THR A 97 -10.54 5.27 -23.51
N GLU A 98 -11.42 5.68 -24.41
CA GLU A 98 -12.10 6.98 -24.38
C GLU A 98 -12.52 7.28 -22.94
N ARG A 99 -12.00 8.39 -22.38
CA ARG A 99 -12.38 8.80 -21.03
C ARG A 99 -13.88 9.04 -21.05
N PRO A 100 -14.68 8.39 -20.20
CA PRO A 100 -16.08 8.73 -20.08
C PRO A 100 -16.17 10.22 -19.71
N THR A 101 -17.00 10.97 -20.43
CA THR A 101 -17.30 12.36 -20.09
C THR A 101 -18.16 12.36 -18.83
N TYR A 102 -17.53 12.43 -17.67
CA TYR A 102 -18.22 12.56 -16.39
C TYR A 102 -18.64 14.02 -16.17
N ASP A 103 -19.87 14.23 -15.70
CA ASP A 103 -20.30 15.52 -15.17
C ASP A 103 -19.60 15.74 -13.82
N PRO A 104 -18.71 16.73 -13.68
CA PRO A 104 -17.95 16.95 -12.46
C PRO A 104 -18.81 17.38 -11.26
N GLN A 105 -20.09 17.68 -11.45
CA GLN A 105 -20.96 18.15 -10.35
C GLN A 105 -21.60 17.03 -9.53
N VAL A 106 -21.59 15.80 -10.04
CA VAL A 106 -22.31 14.67 -9.46
C VAL A 106 -21.28 13.69 -8.91
N THR A 107 -21.12 13.61 -7.59
CA THR A 107 -20.07 12.80 -6.95
C THR A 107 -20.65 11.84 -5.92
N GLY A 108 -20.16 10.61 -5.92
CA GLY A 108 -20.44 9.63 -4.88
C GLY A 108 -19.18 9.20 -4.13
N ARG A 109 -19.35 8.30 -3.16
CA ARG A 109 -18.26 7.80 -2.32
C ARG A 109 -18.12 6.29 -2.46
N LEU A 110 -16.91 5.83 -2.75
CA LEU A 110 -16.55 4.42 -2.73
C LEU A 110 -15.74 4.14 -1.46
N VAL A 111 -16.20 3.20 -0.63
CA VAL A 111 -15.51 2.78 0.60
C VAL A 111 -15.06 1.34 0.48
N LEU A 112 -13.75 1.16 0.45
CA LEU A 112 -13.11 -0.14 0.35
C LEU A 112 -12.75 -0.65 1.74
N HIS A 113 -13.25 -1.83 2.05
CA HIS A 113 -13.01 -2.53 3.31
C HIS A 113 -12.05 -3.68 3.06
N ARG A 114 -10.94 -3.67 3.79
CA ARG A 114 -10.06 -4.82 3.88
C ARG A 114 -10.37 -5.54 5.19
N PRO A 115 -10.88 -6.78 5.16
CA PRO A 115 -11.09 -7.55 6.37
C PRO A 115 -9.77 -7.70 7.11
N THR A 116 -9.84 -7.65 8.43
CA THR A 116 -8.73 -7.90 9.36
C THR A 116 -8.36 -9.38 9.33
N SER A 117 -7.78 -9.83 8.21
CA SER A 117 -7.30 -11.20 8.06
C SER A 117 -6.08 -11.47 8.96
N ARG A 118 -5.69 -12.75 9.05
CA ARG A 118 -4.50 -13.25 9.77
C ARG A 118 -3.25 -12.38 9.58
N LEU A 119 -2.38 -12.37 10.60
CA LEU A 119 -1.18 -11.54 10.76
C LEU A 119 -0.23 -11.50 9.54
N LEU A 120 -0.26 -12.52 8.67
CA LEU A 120 0.64 -12.66 7.53
C LEU A 120 0.54 -11.51 6.52
N HIS A 121 -0.66 -10.98 6.27
CA HIS A 121 -0.87 -9.92 5.27
C HIS A 121 -0.78 -8.50 5.85
N ARG A 122 -0.62 -8.37 7.17
CA ARG A 122 -0.60 -7.08 7.86
C ARG A 122 0.41 -6.06 7.31
N PRO A 123 1.64 -6.42 6.90
CA PRO A 123 2.62 -5.40 6.47
C PRO A 123 2.49 -4.98 5.00
N ARG A 124 1.54 -5.54 4.22
CA ARG A 124 1.40 -5.22 2.78
C ARG A 124 0.28 -4.22 2.55
N SER A 125 0.53 -3.23 1.70
CA SER A 125 -0.48 -2.31 1.18
C SER A 125 -1.07 -2.82 -0.13
N TYR A 126 -2.34 -2.51 -0.37
CA TYR A 126 -3.05 -2.89 -1.59
C TYR A 126 -3.19 -1.64 -2.46
N ARG A 127 -2.82 -1.71 -3.74
CA ARG A 127 -3.06 -0.60 -4.68
C ARG A 127 -4.46 -0.75 -5.25
N VAL A 128 -5.23 0.32 -5.17
CA VAL A 128 -6.59 0.37 -5.72
C VAL A 128 -6.52 1.09 -7.05
N LEU A 129 -6.92 0.40 -8.10
CA LEU A 129 -7.07 0.94 -9.45
C LEU A 129 -8.55 1.16 -9.72
N VAL A 130 -8.90 2.35 -10.22
CA VAL A 130 -10.24 2.71 -10.71
C VAL A 130 -10.07 3.14 -12.15
N ASP A 131 -10.80 2.50 -13.06
CA ASP A 131 -10.74 2.72 -14.50
C ASP A 131 -9.29 2.60 -15.05
N GLY A 132 -8.53 1.65 -14.48
CA GLY A 132 -7.12 1.41 -14.82
C GLY A 132 -6.11 2.38 -14.21
N VAL A 133 -6.55 3.40 -13.46
CA VAL A 133 -5.69 4.43 -12.85
C VAL A 133 -5.55 4.20 -11.34
N LYS A 134 -4.33 4.34 -10.78
CA LYS A 134 -4.11 4.25 -9.33
C LYS A 134 -4.85 5.38 -8.60
N ALA A 135 -5.94 5.04 -7.94
CA ALA A 135 -6.77 5.97 -7.18
C ALA A 135 -6.34 6.06 -5.71
N ALA A 136 -5.98 4.94 -5.08
CA ALA A 136 -5.57 4.91 -3.68
C ALA A 136 -4.64 3.74 -3.33
N GLU A 137 -4.18 3.76 -2.09
CA GLU A 137 -3.43 2.69 -1.45
C GLU A 137 -4.09 2.34 -0.12
N MET A 138 -4.48 1.09 0.05
CA MET A 138 -5.25 0.59 1.19
C MET A 138 -4.35 -0.20 2.13
N TRP A 139 -4.25 0.28 3.36
CA TRP A 139 -3.51 -0.37 4.44
C TRP A 139 -4.39 -1.32 5.24
N HIS A 140 -3.78 -2.06 6.16
CA HIS A 140 -4.51 -3.02 6.99
C HIS A 140 -5.31 -2.30 8.09
N GLY A 141 -6.57 -2.68 8.27
CA GLY A 141 -7.40 -2.28 9.42
C GLY A 141 -8.18 -0.98 9.24
N GLU A 142 -7.92 -0.21 8.18
CA GLU A 142 -8.63 1.05 7.93
C GLU A 142 -9.36 1.03 6.57
N PRO A 143 -10.65 1.42 6.55
CA PRO A 143 -11.39 1.55 5.31
C PRO A 143 -10.85 2.71 4.49
N THR A 144 -10.56 2.45 3.21
CA THR A 144 -10.12 3.48 2.27
C THR A 144 -11.32 4.14 1.61
N LYS A 145 -11.42 5.46 1.69
CA LYS A 145 -12.53 6.24 1.13
C LYS A 145 -12.06 6.97 -0.12
N LEU A 146 -12.81 6.83 -1.20
CA LEU A 146 -12.58 7.49 -2.48
C LEU A 146 -13.81 8.32 -2.84
N THR A 147 -13.60 9.56 -3.27
CA THR A 147 -14.65 10.36 -3.91
C THR A 147 -14.49 10.20 -5.41
N LEU A 148 -15.53 9.73 -6.08
CA LEU A 148 -15.54 9.47 -7.52
C LEU A 148 -16.74 10.20 -8.14
N PRO A 149 -16.68 10.54 -9.44
CA PRO A 149 -17.88 10.91 -10.17
C PRO A 149 -18.96 9.84 -10.02
N ALA A 150 -20.23 10.24 -10.07
CA ALA A 150 -21.31 9.26 -10.10
C ALA A 150 -21.30 8.50 -11.43
N GLY A 151 -21.57 7.20 -11.39
CA GLY A 151 -21.62 6.33 -12.54
C GLY A 151 -20.96 4.98 -12.30
N ARG A 152 -20.78 4.24 -13.39
CA ARG A 152 -20.14 2.92 -13.39
C ARG A 152 -18.63 3.08 -13.50
N HIS A 153 -17.90 2.36 -12.65
CA HIS A 153 -16.45 2.35 -12.59
C HIS A 153 -15.90 0.93 -12.55
N ASP A 154 -14.76 0.72 -13.19
CA ASP A 154 -14.05 -0.55 -13.16
C ASP A 154 -13.01 -0.55 -12.04
N VAL A 155 -13.29 -1.33 -10.98
CA VAL A 155 -12.43 -1.39 -9.80
C VAL A 155 -11.56 -2.65 -9.83
N ARG A 156 -10.26 -2.47 -9.64
CA ARG A 156 -9.30 -3.56 -9.50
C ARG A 156 -8.36 -3.30 -8.34
N VAL A 157 -8.05 -4.33 -7.57
CA VAL A 157 -7.12 -4.23 -6.44
C VAL A 157 -5.88 -5.06 -6.71
N MET A 158 -4.71 -4.52 -6.41
CA MET A 158 -3.42 -5.20 -6.60
C MET A 158 -2.61 -5.27 -5.32
N ILE A 159 -1.90 -6.39 -5.13
CA ILE A 159 -0.82 -6.53 -4.15
C ILE A 159 0.43 -6.92 -4.90
N ASP A 160 1.49 -6.14 -4.75
CA ASP A 160 2.75 -6.36 -5.46
C ASP A 160 2.53 -6.41 -6.99
N ARG A 161 2.56 -7.61 -7.60
CA ARG A 161 2.33 -7.86 -9.03
C ARG A 161 1.01 -8.57 -9.32
N VAL A 162 0.31 -9.02 -8.28
CA VAL A 162 -0.89 -9.84 -8.39
C VAL A 162 -2.11 -8.94 -8.25
N GLY A 163 -3.08 -9.10 -9.15
CA GLY A 163 -4.32 -8.33 -9.15
C GLY A 163 -5.56 -9.19 -8.92
N SER A 164 -6.63 -8.55 -8.47
CA SER A 164 -7.98 -9.08 -8.57
C SER A 164 -8.43 -9.12 -10.03
N ALA A 165 -9.55 -9.80 -10.28
CA ALA A 165 -10.38 -9.50 -11.44
C ALA A 165 -10.87 -8.05 -11.37
N THR A 166 -11.10 -7.44 -12.53
CA THR A 166 -11.78 -6.14 -12.61
C THR A 166 -13.26 -6.37 -12.31
N VAL A 167 -13.80 -5.59 -11.37
CA VAL A 167 -15.21 -5.66 -10.99
C VAL A 167 -15.87 -4.31 -11.28
N PRO A 168 -16.95 -4.30 -12.08
CA PRO A 168 -17.72 -3.08 -12.30
C PRO A 168 -18.48 -2.72 -11.01
N VAL A 169 -18.39 -1.45 -10.63
CA VAL A 169 -19.02 -0.89 -9.43
C VAL A 169 -19.80 0.35 -9.83
N ASP A 170 -21.08 0.38 -9.50
CA ASP A 170 -21.89 1.58 -9.64
C ASP A 170 -21.76 2.46 -8.39
N VAL A 171 -21.40 3.72 -8.61
CA VAL A 171 -21.27 4.76 -7.59
C VAL A 171 -22.43 5.75 -7.79
N PRO A 172 -23.48 5.70 -6.97
CA PRO A 172 -24.62 6.62 -7.10
C PRO A 172 -24.25 8.02 -6.62
N ASP A 173 -24.98 9.02 -7.11
CA ASP A 173 -24.81 10.41 -6.70
C ASP A 173 -25.10 10.61 -5.21
N GLY A 174 -24.20 11.28 -4.49
CA GLY A 174 -24.33 11.56 -3.07
C GLY A 174 -24.34 10.32 -2.15
N GLU A 175 -24.26 9.12 -2.72
CA GLU A 175 -24.36 7.86 -1.98
C GLU A 175 -22.99 7.22 -1.72
N THR A 176 -22.99 6.23 -0.82
CA THR A 176 -21.80 5.48 -0.47
C THR A 176 -21.92 4.01 -0.89
N THR A 177 -21.07 3.60 -1.82
CA THR A 177 -20.91 2.20 -2.23
C THR A 177 -19.80 1.54 -1.41
N HIS A 178 -20.08 0.37 -0.82
CA HIS A 178 -19.13 -0.38 -0.02
C HIS A 178 -18.61 -1.59 -0.78
N VAL A 179 -17.29 -1.74 -0.87
CA VAL A 179 -16.65 -2.91 -1.51
C VAL A 179 -15.75 -3.59 -0.50
N VAL A 180 -15.93 -4.90 -0.32
CA VAL A 180 -15.07 -5.71 0.55
C VAL A 180 -14.06 -6.46 -0.32
N VAL A 181 -12.78 -6.36 0.07
CA VAL A 181 -11.66 -6.97 -0.65
C VAL A 181 -11.16 -8.19 0.12
N GLU A 182 -11.54 -9.38 -0.32
CA GLU A 182 -11.15 -10.62 0.33
C GLU A 182 -10.04 -11.34 -0.43
N PRO A 183 -8.96 -11.77 0.24
CA PRO A 183 -8.01 -12.69 -0.36
C PRO A 183 -8.66 -14.07 -0.54
N ILE A 184 -8.62 -14.62 -1.75
CA ILE A 184 -9.19 -15.94 -2.09
C ILE A 184 -8.40 -17.06 -1.41
N ALA A 185 -7.10 -16.86 -1.21
CA ALA A 185 -6.20 -17.95 -0.88
C ALA A 185 -5.14 -17.54 0.14
N SER A 186 -4.72 -18.52 0.96
CA SER A 186 -3.62 -18.36 1.89
C SER A 186 -2.28 -18.25 1.14
N GLY A 187 -1.23 -17.67 1.74
CA GLY A 187 -0.04 -17.20 1.01
C GLY A 187 0.62 -18.17 0.01
N LEU A 188 0.54 -19.49 0.23
CA LEU A 188 1.10 -20.48 -0.70
C LEU A 188 0.15 -20.75 -1.88
N GLU A 189 -1.16 -20.85 -1.61
CA GLU A 189 -2.19 -20.94 -2.66
C GLU A 189 -2.26 -19.67 -3.50
N ALA A 190 -2.04 -18.50 -2.90
CA ALA A 190 -1.93 -17.24 -3.61
C ALA A 190 -0.74 -17.24 -4.60
N SER A 191 0.39 -17.84 -4.18
CA SER A 191 1.57 -17.99 -5.03
C SER A 191 1.33 -19.00 -6.16
N LEU A 192 0.60 -20.08 -5.90
CA LEU A 192 0.22 -21.06 -6.92
C LEU A 192 -0.81 -20.50 -7.91
N ALA A 193 -1.80 -19.76 -7.43
CA ALA A 193 -2.78 -19.05 -8.25
C ALA A 193 -2.09 -17.99 -9.13
N GLU A 194 -1.09 -17.28 -8.60
CA GLU A 194 -0.26 -16.35 -9.39
C GLU A 194 0.47 -17.07 -10.54
N VAL A 195 1.11 -18.21 -10.26
CA VAL A 195 1.77 -19.03 -11.31
C VAL A 195 0.77 -19.56 -12.33
N ALA A 196 -0.46 -19.86 -11.89
CA ALA A 196 -1.55 -20.31 -12.76
C ALA A 196 -2.30 -19.18 -13.48
N GLY A 197 -1.96 -17.90 -13.25
CA GLY A 197 -2.67 -16.75 -13.81
C GLY A 197 -4.10 -16.57 -13.30
N GLN A 198 -4.45 -17.19 -12.16
CA GLN A 198 -5.78 -17.08 -11.55
C GLN A 198 -5.88 -15.84 -10.65
N PRO A 199 -7.08 -15.24 -10.53
CA PRO A 199 -7.30 -14.13 -9.61
C PRO A 199 -7.09 -14.59 -8.17
N VAL A 200 -6.41 -13.75 -7.38
CA VAL A 200 -6.06 -14.05 -5.97
C VAL A 200 -6.97 -13.31 -4.97
N PHE A 201 -7.84 -12.43 -5.48
CA PHE A 201 -8.78 -11.66 -4.67
C PHE A 201 -10.19 -11.73 -5.24
N THR A 202 -11.16 -11.84 -4.33
CA THR A 202 -12.57 -11.63 -4.63
C THR A 202 -12.93 -10.23 -4.17
N LEU A 203 -13.58 -9.49 -5.05
CA LEU A 203 -14.22 -8.22 -4.71
C LEU A 203 -15.70 -8.49 -4.55
N THR A 204 -16.20 -8.30 -3.34
CA THR A 204 -17.63 -8.41 -3.06
C THR A 204 -18.20 -7.00 -2.95
N VAL A 205 -19.07 -6.64 -3.89
CA VAL A 205 -19.77 -5.35 -3.86
C VAL A 205 -20.94 -5.49 -2.89
N GLY A 206 -20.86 -4.78 -1.77
CA GLY A 206 -21.97 -4.66 -0.84
C GLY A 206 -23.08 -3.81 -1.46
N ARG A 207 -24.33 -4.05 -1.05
CA ARG A 207 -25.42 -3.16 -1.45
C ARG A 207 -25.11 -1.73 -1.02
N PRO A 208 -25.38 -0.72 -1.86
CA PRO A 208 -25.24 0.67 -1.46
C PRO A 208 -26.05 0.91 -0.18
N ARG A 209 -25.39 1.43 0.85
CA ARG A 209 -26.08 1.86 2.07
C ARG A 209 -26.37 3.33 1.90
N VAL A 210 -27.64 3.65 1.65
CA VAL A 210 -28.13 5.03 1.65
C VAL A 210 -28.03 5.58 3.07
N THR A 211 -26.87 6.15 3.40
CA THR A 211 -26.70 6.90 4.63
C THR A 211 -27.00 8.35 4.29
N ARG A 212 -28.26 8.77 4.47
CA ARG A 212 -28.62 10.19 4.28
C ARG A 212 -27.89 11.00 5.34
N TYR A 213 -26.85 11.72 4.94
CA TYR A 213 -26.28 12.78 5.76
C TYR A 213 -27.31 13.92 5.78
N ARG A 214 -27.99 14.10 6.92
CA ARG A 214 -28.84 15.26 7.20
C ARG A 214 -28.00 16.41 7.71
#